data_AF-A0A2P8H2B0-F1
#
_entry.id   AF-A0A2P8H2B0-F1
#
_cell.length_a   1.000
_cell.length_b   1.000
_cell.length_c   1.000
_cell.angle_alpha   90.00
_cell.angle_beta   90.00
_cell.angle_gamma   90.00
#
_symmetry.space_group_name_H-M   'P 1'
#
loop_
_entity.id
_entity.type
_entity.pdbx_description
1 polymer ?
#
loop_
_entity_poly.entity_id
_entity_poly.type
_entity_poly.pdbx_seq_one_letter_code
_entity_poly.pdbx_strand_id
1 'polypeptide(L)'
;MINSLGELIEEKGYRDKRSIPWNTICKEEKLTETFLRENSDQVNWKLVSEFQELSEEFIREFSGRLFWESVIKHQKVSERFIEEFAAEEKWLINWDKLSKRQQSFYEKEGKPFDEQEYWTIVSMKQELANGKGLSPAFIERHQEKLSWSCLSLCQNLPMQLISRHQQKVDWHVITRVQVLSEKFIEKHRGKVEWATISFHQQLSERFINKHQEKMSFISAEQKRSEAFLYTHLDKMDAASIIENQNLCTVKKYAEMDVYVIAKNRRKKYIIQFHNPADTHEFHKVGEEELFEYLAENDMFEVIEKDFPELTLAESEG
;
A
#
# COMPACT_ATOMS: atom_id res chain seq x y z
N MET A 1 -0.91 -12.50 30.73
CA MET A 1 -2.32 -12.22 30.39
C MET A 1 -3.05 -12.29 31.71
N ILE A 2 -3.67 -11.20 32.12
CA ILE A 2 -4.16 -11.02 33.48
C ILE A 2 -5.54 -11.67 33.59
N ASN A 3 -5.66 -12.69 34.45
CA ASN A 3 -6.85 -13.54 34.54
C ASN A 3 -7.79 -13.14 35.69
N SER A 4 -7.24 -12.51 36.73
CA SER A 4 -7.99 -12.17 37.95
C SER A 4 -7.56 -10.83 38.55
N LEU A 5 -8.41 -10.28 39.42
CA LEU A 5 -8.11 -9.05 40.14
C LEU A 5 -6.93 -9.22 41.11
N GLY A 6 -6.79 -10.39 41.74
CA GLY A 6 -5.68 -10.67 42.65
C GLY A 6 -4.34 -10.65 41.93
N GLU A 7 -4.27 -11.32 40.78
CA GLU A 7 -3.08 -11.33 39.90
C GLU A 7 -2.68 -9.91 39.48
N LEU A 8 -3.64 -9.09 39.04
CA LEU A 8 -3.38 -7.70 38.68
C LEU A 8 -2.80 -6.87 39.82
N ILE A 9 -3.40 -6.99 41.02
CA ILE A 9 -3.00 -6.22 42.20
C ILE A 9 -1.59 -6.61 42.64
N GLU A 10 -1.28 -7.90 42.65
CA GLU A 10 0.04 -8.43 43.01
C GLU A 10 1.11 -8.01 41.99
N GLU A 11 0.85 -8.21 40.69
CA GLU A 11 1.82 -7.92 39.63
C GLU A 11 2.16 -6.43 39.53
N LYS A 12 1.15 -5.55 39.69
CA LYS A 12 1.31 -4.10 39.53
C LYS A 12 1.50 -3.35 40.85
N GLY A 13 1.44 -4.04 42.00
CA GLY A 13 1.62 -3.44 43.32
C GLY A 13 0.52 -2.44 43.72
N TYR A 14 -0.71 -2.65 43.26
CA TYR A 14 -1.84 -1.80 43.66
C TYR A 14 -2.22 -2.07 45.12
N ARG A 15 -2.76 -1.06 45.82
CA ARG A 15 -3.17 -1.23 47.23
C ARG A 15 -4.50 -1.97 47.36
N ASP A 16 -5.44 -1.60 46.50
CA ASP A 16 -6.79 -2.15 46.46
C ASP A 16 -7.46 -1.89 45.10
N LYS A 17 -8.67 -2.43 44.91
CA LYS A 17 -9.47 -2.27 43.68
C LYS A 17 -9.75 -0.80 43.29
N ARG A 18 -9.81 0.11 44.26
CA ARG A 18 -10.11 1.54 44.01
C ARG A 18 -8.88 2.29 43.49
N SER A 19 -7.68 1.81 43.83
CA SER A 19 -6.42 2.38 43.34
C SER A 19 -6.07 2.02 41.89
N ILE A 20 -6.82 1.10 41.28
CA ILE A 20 -6.55 0.60 39.92
C ILE A 20 -6.92 1.67 38.87
N PRO A 21 -5.99 2.08 37.99
CA PRO A 21 -6.28 2.95 36.86
C PRO A 21 -6.95 2.15 35.73
N TRP A 22 -8.26 1.93 35.84
CA TRP A 22 -9.05 1.08 34.92
C TRP A 22 -8.85 1.41 33.44
N ASN A 23 -8.74 2.69 33.07
CA ASN A 23 -8.49 3.08 31.68
C ASN A 23 -7.10 2.62 31.19
N THR A 24 -6.07 2.79 32.01
CA THR A 24 -4.70 2.39 31.66
C THR A 24 -4.63 0.89 31.44
N ILE A 25 -5.17 0.10 32.37
CA ILE A 25 -5.12 -1.37 32.26
C ILE A 25 -5.92 -1.89 31.07
N CYS A 26 -7.10 -1.31 30.75
CA CYS A 26 -7.90 -1.74 29.61
C CYS A 26 -7.23 -1.43 28.26
N LYS A 27 -6.27 -0.51 28.23
CA LYS A 27 -5.54 -0.13 27.03
C LYS A 27 -4.20 -0.86 26.88
N GLU A 28 -3.47 -1.01 27.98
CA GLU A 28 -2.06 -1.40 27.95
C GLU A 28 -1.83 -2.87 28.32
N GLU A 29 -2.71 -3.46 29.12
CA GLU A 29 -2.56 -4.84 29.58
C GLU A 29 -3.36 -5.81 28.69
N LYS A 30 -2.88 -7.06 28.59
CA LYS A 30 -3.64 -8.15 27.97
C LYS A 30 -4.56 -8.78 29.01
N LEU A 31 -5.82 -8.39 29.01
CA LEU A 31 -6.84 -8.87 29.96
C LEU A 31 -7.60 -10.06 29.37
N THR A 32 -7.89 -11.08 30.18
CA THR A 32 -8.76 -12.16 29.73
C THR A 32 -10.22 -11.77 29.71
N GLU A 33 -11.01 -12.48 28.90
CA GLU A 33 -12.46 -12.39 28.94
C GLU A 33 -13.05 -12.76 30.31
N THR A 34 -12.43 -13.68 31.06
CA THR A 34 -12.84 -14.00 32.43
C THR A 34 -12.66 -12.79 33.36
N PHE A 35 -11.50 -12.13 33.28
CA PHE A 35 -11.23 -10.91 34.04
C PHE A 35 -12.24 -9.80 33.70
N LEU A 36 -12.52 -9.62 32.40
CA LEU A 36 -13.46 -8.62 31.91
C LEU A 36 -14.90 -8.88 32.41
N ARG A 37 -15.33 -10.14 32.47
CA ARG A 37 -16.64 -10.54 33.03
C ARG A 37 -16.75 -10.18 34.51
N GLU A 38 -15.76 -10.60 35.30
CA GLU A 38 -15.71 -10.39 36.75
C GLU A 38 -15.64 -8.90 37.14
N ASN A 39 -15.14 -8.05 36.23
CA ASN A 39 -14.94 -6.62 36.47
C ASN A 39 -15.76 -5.73 35.53
N SER A 40 -16.84 -6.26 34.96
CA SER A 40 -17.68 -5.62 33.93
C SER A 40 -18.21 -4.22 34.30
N ASP A 41 -18.41 -3.92 35.57
CA ASP A 41 -18.88 -2.61 36.04
C ASP A 41 -17.79 -1.54 36.12
N GLN A 42 -16.51 -1.94 36.08
CA GLN A 42 -15.36 -1.05 36.28
C GLN A 42 -14.58 -0.79 34.99
N VAL A 43 -14.55 -1.78 34.10
CA VAL A 43 -13.81 -1.67 32.84
C VAL A 43 -14.40 -0.60 31.93
N ASN A 44 -13.51 0.02 31.15
CA ASN A 44 -13.90 0.95 30.10
C ASN A 44 -14.19 0.18 28.81
N TRP A 45 -15.47 -0.01 28.49
CA TRP A 45 -15.90 -0.82 27.35
C TRP A 45 -15.44 -0.29 25.99
N LYS A 46 -15.21 1.02 25.83
CA LYS A 46 -14.62 1.57 24.60
C LYS A 46 -13.19 1.09 24.42
N LEU A 47 -12.38 1.20 25.48
CA LEU A 47 -10.99 0.72 25.46
C LEU A 47 -10.92 -0.80 25.32
N VAL A 48 -11.83 -1.53 25.97
CA VAL A 48 -11.93 -2.99 25.80
C VAL A 48 -12.24 -3.35 24.35
N SER A 49 -13.18 -2.65 23.71
CA SER A 49 -13.56 -2.90 22.31
C SER A 49 -12.42 -2.66 21.32
N GLU A 50 -11.53 -1.71 21.62
CA GLU A 50 -10.45 -1.26 20.74
C GLU A 50 -9.13 -2.02 20.94
N PHE A 51 -8.75 -2.29 22.19
CA PHE A 51 -7.40 -2.76 22.53
C PHE A 51 -7.33 -4.22 22.97
N GLN A 52 -8.44 -4.83 23.39
CA GLN A 52 -8.44 -6.22 23.84
C GLN A 52 -8.80 -7.16 22.69
N GLU A 53 -8.24 -8.36 22.71
CA GLU A 53 -8.62 -9.44 21.78
C GLU A 53 -9.88 -10.12 22.31
N LEU A 54 -11.00 -9.94 21.60
CA LEU A 54 -12.30 -10.46 21.99
C LEU A 54 -12.75 -11.56 21.03
N SER A 55 -13.18 -12.69 21.59
CA SER A 55 -13.83 -13.76 20.85
C SER A 55 -15.22 -13.33 20.38
N GLU A 56 -15.70 -13.93 19.29
CA GLU A 56 -17.05 -13.68 18.82
C GLU A 56 -18.12 -14.08 19.86
N GLU A 57 -17.87 -15.10 20.68
CA GLU A 57 -18.78 -15.53 21.75
C GLU A 57 -18.91 -14.43 22.83
N PHE A 58 -17.79 -13.84 23.24
CA PHE A 58 -17.79 -12.72 24.16
C PHE A 58 -18.49 -11.50 23.57
N ILE A 59 -18.21 -11.18 22.31
CA ILE A 59 -18.86 -10.05 21.64
C ILE A 59 -20.37 -10.27 21.57
N ARG A 60 -20.85 -11.49 21.27
CA ARG A 60 -22.29 -11.81 21.27
C ARG A 60 -22.94 -11.57 22.63
N GLU A 61 -22.25 -11.91 23.70
CA GLU A 61 -22.79 -11.72 25.05
C GLU A 61 -22.78 -10.26 25.50
N PHE A 62 -21.73 -9.51 25.13
CA PHE A 62 -21.48 -8.16 25.62
C PHE A 62 -21.72 -7.07 24.56
N SER A 63 -22.36 -7.38 23.44
CA SER A 63 -22.57 -6.42 22.35
C SER A 63 -23.28 -5.15 22.81
N GLY A 64 -24.25 -5.25 23.72
CA GLY A 64 -24.95 -4.13 24.33
C GLY A 64 -24.13 -3.29 25.33
N ARG A 65 -22.81 -3.52 25.42
CA ARG A 65 -21.85 -2.68 26.14
C ARG A 65 -20.68 -2.23 25.26
N LEU A 66 -20.38 -2.98 24.19
CA LEU A 66 -19.24 -2.74 23.31
C LEU A 66 -19.55 -1.66 22.28
N PHE A 67 -18.49 -1.07 21.74
CA PHE A 67 -18.56 -0.03 20.73
C PHE A 67 -18.38 -0.66 19.35
N TRP A 68 -19.45 -0.67 18.56
CA TRP A 68 -19.50 -1.41 17.30
C TRP A 68 -18.39 -1.01 16.32
N GLU A 69 -18.09 0.29 16.20
CA GLU A 69 -17.06 0.81 15.29
C GLU A 69 -15.69 0.23 15.67
N SER A 70 -15.36 0.29 16.96
CA SER A 70 -14.12 -0.27 17.51
C SER A 70 -14.07 -1.78 17.31
N VAL A 71 -15.16 -2.50 17.57
CA VAL A 71 -15.21 -3.95 17.40
C VAL A 71 -14.93 -4.33 15.95
N ILE A 72 -15.65 -3.75 14.99
CA ILE A 72 -15.53 -4.13 13.58
C ILE A 72 -14.21 -3.67 12.98
N LYS A 73 -13.63 -2.57 13.46
CA LYS A 73 -12.31 -2.11 13.02
C LYS A 73 -11.17 -2.99 13.52
N HIS A 74 -11.20 -3.39 14.80
CA HIS A 74 -10.03 -3.98 15.47
C HIS A 74 -10.12 -5.51 15.66
N GLN A 75 -11.32 -6.07 15.80
CA GLN A 75 -11.46 -7.49 16.12
C GLN A 75 -11.35 -8.38 14.88
N LYS A 76 -10.76 -9.57 15.06
CA LYS A 76 -10.68 -10.62 14.03
C LYS A 76 -11.95 -11.46 14.10
N VAL A 77 -12.94 -11.07 13.31
CA VAL A 77 -14.25 -11.73 13.22
C VAL A 77 -14.40 -12.49 11.91
N SER A 78 -15.26 -13.49 11.87
CA SER A 78 -15.61 -14.25 10.67
C SER A 78 -16.62 -13.50 9.81
N GLU A 79 -16.69 -13.87 8.53
CA GLU A 79 -17.73 -13.37 7.61
C GLU A 79 -19.16 -13.63 8.13
N ARG A 80 -19.38 -14.80 8.74
CA ARG A 80 -20.68 -15.15 9.34
C ARG A 80 -21.04 -14.20 10.48
N PHE A 81 -20.07 -13.84 11.31
CA PHE A 81 -20.27 -12.85 12.36
C PHE A 81 -20.57 -11.48 11.78
N ILE A 82 -19.85 -11.06 10.74
CA ILE A 82 -20.10 -9.78 10.06
C ILE A 82 -21.54 -9.72 9.55
N GLU A 83 -22.06 -10.79 8.94
CA GLU A 83 -23.45 -10.89 8.50
C GLU A 83 -24.43 -10.82 9.67
N GLU A 84 -24.14 -11.54 10.75
CA GLU A 84 -24.97 -11.57 11.96
C GLU A 84 -25.08 -10.19 12.62
N PHE A 85 -23.99 -9.40 12.62
CA PHE A 85 -23.87 -8.11 13.32
C PHE A 85 -24.03 -6.88 12.42
N ALA A 86 -24.50 -7.05 11.17
CA ALA A 86 -24.74 -5.97 10.22
C ALA A 86 -26.06 -5.22 10.43
N ALA A 87 -26.63 -5.26 11.64
CA ALA A 87 -27.93 -4.67 11.95
C ALA A 87 -27.92 -3.96 13.32
N GLU A 88 -28.66 -2.86 13.43
CA GLU A 88 -28.64 -1.97 14.61
C GLU A 88 -29.06 -2.70 15.90
N GLU A 89 -30.04 -3.60 15.82
CA GLU A 89 -30.56 -4.33 16.98
C GLU A 89 -29.49 -5.14 17.73
N LYS A 90 -28.39 -5.49 17.04
CA LYS A 90 -27.28 -6.24 17.61
C LYS A 90 -26.39 -5.38 18.51
N TRP A 91 -26.44 -4.07 18.34
CA TRP A 91 -25.61 -3.09 19.03
C TRP A 91 -26.41 -2.22 20.00
N LEU A 92 -27.67 -2.58 20.26
CA LEU A 92 -28.50 -1.88 21.23
C LEU A 92 -27.93 -1.98 22.65
N ILE A 93 -27.78 -0.83 23.28
CA ILE A 93 -27.22 -0.72 24.61
C ILE A 93 -28.17 -1.24 25.68
N ASN A 94 -27.63 -2.08 26.55
CA ASN A 94 -28.35 -2.57 27.71
C ASN A 94 -28.08 -1.63 28.90
N TRP A 95 -28.85 -0.53 28.97
CA TRP A 95 -28.68 0.52 29.97
C TRP A 95 -28.76 0.00 31.41
N ASP A 96 -29.65 -0.96 31.69
CA ASP A 96 -29.84 -1.53 33.03
C ASP A 96 -28.62 -2.31 33.53
N LYS A 97 -27.81 -2.83 32.61
CA LYS A 97 -26.58 -3.55 32.91
C LYS A 97 -25.38 -2.61 33.13
N LEU A 98 -25.45 -1.36 32.70
CA LEU A 98 -24.37 -0.38 32.83
C LEU A 98 -24.45 0.38 34.17
N SER A 99 -23.29 0.64 34.79
CA SER A 99 -23.24 1.60 35.90
C SER A 99 -23.53 3.02 35.42
N LYS A 100 -24.03 3.91 36.29
CA LYS A 100 -24.31 5.32 35.93
C LYS A 100 -23.12 6.03 35.27
N ARG A 101 -21.90 5.69 35.70
CA ARG A 101 -20.67 6.21 35.10
C ARG A 101 -20.47 5.72 33.66
N GLN A 102 -20.73 4.45 33.41
CA GLN A 102 -20.64 3.85 32.07
C GLN A 102 -21.74 4.41 31.15
N GLN A 103 -22.96 4.60 31.66
CA GLN A 103 -24.06 5.23 30.92
C GLN A 103 -23.67 6.64 30.44
N SER A 104 -23.23 7.50 31.36
CA SER A 104 -22.80 8.87 31.03
C SER A 104 -21.60 8.90 30.07
N PHE A 105 -20.66 7.96 30.20
CA PHE A 105 -19.56 7.83 29.25
C PHE A 105 -20.05 7.42 27.86
N TYR A 106 -21.00 6.48 27.77
CA TYR A 106 -21.60 6.07 26.50
C TYR A 106 -22.39 7.20 25.84
N GLU A 107 -23.18 7.96 26.59
CA GLU A 107 -23.90 9.13 26.07
C GLU A 107 -22.95 10.16 25.44
N LYS A 108 -21.74 10.30 25.99
CA LYS A 108 -20.73 11.22 25.50
C LYS A 108 -19.95 10.70 24.29
N GLU A 109 -19.59 9.41 24.30
CA GLU A 109 -18.60 8.83 23.38
C GLU A 109 -19.19 7.84 22.38
N GLY A 110 -20.41 7.36 22.64
CA GLY A 110 -21.12 6.39 21.82
C GLY A 110 -21.64 7.01 20.54
N LYS A 111 -21.60 6.22 19.47
CA LYS A 111 -22.21 6.56 18.19
C LYS A 111 -23.36 5.61 17.91
N PRO A 112 -24.46 6.07 17.30
CA PRO A 112 -25.48 5.18 16.79
C PRO A 112 -24.87 4.24 15.76
N PHE A 113 -25.51 3.09 15.52
CA PHE A 113 -25.10 2.19 14.46
C PHE A 113 -25.34 2.86 13.10
N ASP A 114 -24.32 2.86 12.25
CA ASP A 114 -24.42 3.36 10.88
C ASP A 114 -24.08 2.19 9.93
N GLU A 115 -25.08 1.72 9.18
CA GLU A 115 -24.91 0.58 8.28
C GLU A 115 -23.89 0.88 7.17
N GLN A 116 -23.86 2.11 6.65
CA GLN A 116 -22.93 2.49 5.58
C GLN A 116 -21.48 2.52 6.07
N GLU A 117 -21.24 3.11 7.24
CA GLU A 117 -19.93 3.13 7.89
C GLU A 117 -19.50 1.70 8.26
N TYR A 118 -20.41 0.88 8.79
CA TYR A 118 -20.16 -0.53 9.08
C TYR A 118 -19.63 -1.28 7.85
N TRP A 119 -20.35 -1.24 6.72
CA TRP A 119 -19.93 -1.93 5.50
C TRP A 119 -18.69 -1.31 4.86
N THR A 120 -18.46 -0.01 5.05
CA THR A 120 -17.22 0.66 4.64
C THR A 120 -16.02 0.10 5.41
N ILE A 121 -16.11 -0.02 6.74
CA ILE A 121 -15.05 -0.61 7.57
C ILE A 121 -14.85 -2.09 7.21
N VAL A 122 -15.93 -2.85 7.03
CA VAL A 122 -15.88 -4.26 6.58
C VAL A 122 -15.10 -4.38 5.27
N SER A 123 -15.33 -3.48 4.31
CA SER A 123 -14.65 -3.50 3.01
C SER A 123 -13.13 -3.33 3.12
N MET A 124 -12.65 -2.70 4.19
CA MET A 124 -11.22 -2.50 4.47
C MET A 124 -10.59 -3.66 5.26
N LYS A 125 -11.36 -4.64 5.77
CA LYS A 125 -10.81 -5.69 6.66
C LYS A 125 -9.90 -6.67 5.91
N GLN A 126 -8.61 -6.66 6.25
CA GLN A 126 -7.61 -7.58 5.70
C GLN A 126 -7.38 -8.83 6.58
N GLU A 127 -7.76 -8.77 7.85
CA GLU A 127 -7.62 -9.88 8.79
C GLU A 127 -9.00 -10.26 9.35
N LEU A 128 -9.42 -11.49 9.08
CA LEU A 128 -10.62 -12.11 9.61
C LEU A 128 -10.25 -13.35 10.44
N ALA A 129 -11.17 -13.83 11.26
CA ALA A 129 -10.95 -15.01 12.10
C ALA A 129 -10.57 -16.26 11.28
N ASN A 130 -11.06 -16.36 10.03
CA ASN A 130 -10.94 -17.53 9.18
C ASN A 130 -10.23 -17.24 7.83
N GLY A 131 -9.57 -16.09 7.66
CA GLY A 131 -8.96 -15.74 6.38
C GLY A 131 -8.16 -14.44 6.36
N LYS A 132 -7.42 -14.25 5.26
CA LYS A 132 -6.64 -13.05 4.94
C LYS A 132 -7.45 -12.07 4.08
N GLY A 133 -8.62 -11.68 4.57
CA GLY A 133 -9.53 -10.76 3.89
C GLY A 133 -10.87 -11.40 3.51
N LEU A 134 -11.70 -10.63 2.81
CA LEU A 134 -13.02 -11.07 2.38
C LEU A 134 -12.92 -12.07 1.24
N SER A 135 -13.68 -13.16 1.32
CA SER A 135 -13.77 -14.16 0.28
C SER A 135 -14.49 -13.59 -0.95
N PRO A 136 -14.15 -14.04 -2.18
CA PRO A 136 -14.87 -13.62 -3.37
C PRO A 136 -16.37 -13.91 -3.31
N ALA A 137 -16.77 -15.02 -2.68
CA ALA A 137 -18.17 -15.38 -2.51
C ALA A 137 -18.92 -14.40 -1.59
N PHE A 138 -18.26 -13.94 -0.51
CA PHE A 138 -18.81 -12.91 0.36
C PHE A 138 -18.95 -11.57 -0.36
N ILE A 139 -17.92 -11.16 -1.10
CA ILE A 139 -17.95 -9.92 -1.87
C ILE A 139 -19.09 -9.95 -2.90
N GLU A 140 -19.27 -11.06 -3.61
CA GLU A 140 -20.37 -11.20 -4.58
C GLU A 140 -21.74 -11.14 -3.92
N ARG A 141 -21.91 -11.78 -2.75
CA ARG A 141 -23.18 -11.77 -1.99
C ARG A 141 -23.56 -10.37 -1.53
N HIS A 142 -22.58 -9.57 -1.09
CA HIS A 142 -22.80 -8.25 -0.47
C HIS A 142 -22.34 -7.09 -1.35
N GLN A 143 -22.27 -7.30 -2.67
CA GLN A 143 -21.71 -6.35 -3.63
C GLN A 143 -22.41 -4.98 -3.69
N GLU A 144 -23.64 -4.84 -3.19
CA GLU A 144 -24.36 -3.56 -3.16
C GLU A 144 -24.13 -2.80 -1.85
N LYS A 145 -23.66 -3.49 -0.79
CA LYS A 145 -23.38 -2.89 0.51
C LYS A 145 -21.92 -2.49 0.66
N LEU A 146 -21.02 -3.30 0.10
CA LEU A 146 -19.58 -3.08 0.20
C LEU A 146 -19.12 -1.85 -0.61
N SER A 147 -18.17 -1.12 -0.06
CA SER A 147 -17.52 0.02 -0.69
C SER A 147 -16.46 -0.46 -1.68
N TRP A 148 -16.75 -0.36 -2.97
CA TRP A 148 -15.85 -0.85 -4.03
C TRP A 148 -14.55 -0.06 -4.14
N SER A 149 -14.52 1.22 -3.77
CA SER A 149 -13.29 2.00 -3.67
C SER A 149 -12.38 1.42 -2.58
N CYS A 150 -12.94 1.08 -1.42
CA CYS A 150 -12.23 0.45 -0.31
C CYS A 150 -11.78 -0.96 -0.66
N LEU A 151 -12.64 -1.76 -1.29
CA LEU A 151 -12.27 -3.10 -1.78
C LEU A 151 -11.09 -3.03 -2.75
N SER A 152 -11.12 -2.09 -3.70
CA SER A 152 -10.06 -1.94 -4.72
C SER A 152 -8.71 -1.61 -4.10
N LEU A 153 -8.70 -0.83 -3.02
CA LEU A 153 -7.50 -0.38 -2.32
C LEU A 153 -6.98 -1.39 -1.30
N CYS A 154 -7.87 -2.01 -0.53
CA CYS A 154 -7.50 -2.77 0.67
C CYS A 154 -7.49 -4.28 0.47
N GLN A 155 -8.27 -4.82 -0.48
CA GLN A 155 -8.40 -6.27 -0.68
C GLN A 155 -7.52 -6.76 -1.84
N ASN A 156 -7.10 -8.03 -1.78
CA ASN A 156 -6.53 -8.71 -2.93
C ASN A 156 -7.67 -9.30 -3.78
N LEU A 157 -8.04 -8.59 -4.85
CA LEU A 157 -9.21 -8.93 -5.66
C LEU A 157 -8.82 -9.87 -6.81
N PRO A 158 -9.44 -11.06 -6.94
CA PRO A 158 -9.19 -11.92 -8.08
C PRO A 158 -9.59 -11.23 -9.39
N MET A 159 -8.73 -11.33 -10.42
CA MET A 159 -9.00 -10.74 -11.74
C MET A 159 -10.38 -11.10 -12.34
N GLN A 160 -10.91 -12.29 -12.04
CA GLN A 160 -12.26 -12.68 -12.48
C GLN A 160 -13.36 -11.83 -11.82
N LEU A 161 -13.21 -11.55 -10.52
CA LEU A 161 -14.12 -10.70 -9.77
C LEU A 161 -14.06 -9.25 -10.31
N ILE A 162 -12.86 -8.71 -10.53
CA ILE A 162 -12.66 -7.40 -11.14
C ILE A 162 -13.35 -7.34 -12.52
N SER A 163 -13.25 -8.40 -13.32
CA SER A 163 -13.93 -8.44 -14.63
C SER A 163 -15.45 -8.43 -14.51
N ARG A 164 -16.03 -9.16 -13.55
CA ARG A 164 -17.48 -9.22 -13.33
C ARG A 164 -18.02 -7.85 -12.87
N HIS A 165 -17.27 -7.16 -12.02
CA HIS A 165 -17.67 -5.87 -11.42
C HIS A 165 -16.89 -4.68 -11.99
N GLN A 166 -16.56 -4.75 -13.27
CA GLN A 166 -15.73 -3.77 -13.98
C GLN A 166 -16.29 -2.33 -14.05
N GLN A 167 -17.52 -2.10 -13.61
CA GLN A 167 -18.15 -0.77 -13.52
C GLN A 167 -18.18 -0.23 -12.08
N LYS A 168 -17.85 -1.06 -11.09
CA LYS A 168 -17.86 -0.69 -9.68
C LYS A 168 -16.44 -0.47 -9.13
N VAL A 169 -15.47 -1.25 -9.61
CA VAL A 169 -14.06 -1.13 -9.19
C VAL A 169 -13.46 0.22 -9.59
N ASP A 170 -12.55 0.72 -8.76
CA ASP A 170 -11.73 1.88 -9.09
C ASP A 170 -10.54 1.43 -9.94
N TRP A 171 -10.59 1.68 -11.24
CA TRP A 171 -9.55 1.22 -12.17
C TRP A 171 -8.18 1.85 -11.94
N HIS A 172 -8.13 3.10 -11.46
CA HIS A 172 -6.87 3.73 -11.12
C HIS A 172 -6.21 2.99 -9.97
N VAL A 173 -6.97 2.68 -8.93
CA VAL A 173 -6.47 1.91 -7.77
C VAL A 173 -6.12 0.47 -8.17
N ILE A 174 -7.00 -0.19 -8.94
CA ILE A 174 -6.77 -1.57 -9.39
C ILE A 174 -5.45 -1.69 -10.17
N THR A 175 -5.19 -0.78 -11.10
CA THR A 175 -3.96 -0.79 -11.90
C THR A 175 -2.70 -0.55 -11.06
N ARG A 176 -2.82 0.18 -9.95
CA ARG A 176 -1.65 0.55 -9.12
C ARG A 176 -1.34 -0.46 -8.01
N VAL A 177 -2.38 -1.11 -7.49
CA VAL A 177 -2.28 -1.90 -6.25
C VAL A 177 -2.39 -3.41 -6.49
N GLN A 178 -3.20 -3.83 -7.47
CA GLN A 178 -3.43 -5.25 -7.72
C GLN A 178 -2.34 -5.82 -8.64
N VAL A 179 -2.05 -7.12 -8.53
CA VAL A 179 -1.15 -7.81 -9.47
C VAL A 179 -1.94 -8.25 -10.69
N LEU A 180 -1.72 -7.61 -11.83
CA LEU A 180 -2.46 -7.84 -13.07
C LEU A 180 -1.58 -8.53 -14.11
N SER A 181 -2.15 -9.52 -14.81
CA SER A 181 -1.47 -10.10 -15.98
C SER A 181 -1.57 -9.18 -17.20
N GLU A 182 -0.57 -9.21 -18.08
CA GLU A 182 -0.60 -8.49 -19.36
C GLU A 182 -1.85 -8.80 -20.20
N LYS A 183 -2.29 -10.08 -20.22
CA LYS A 183 -3.53 -10.50 -20.90
C LYS A 183 -4.76 -9.82 -20.31
N PHE A 184 -4.80 -9.64 -18.99
CA PHE A 184 -5.88 -8.94 -18.31
C PHE A 184 -5.88 -7.45 -18.65
N ILE A 185 -4.71 -6.81 -18.60
CA ILE A 185 -4.52 -5.40 -18.96
C ILE A 185 -4.99 -5.17 -20.40
N GLU A 186 -4.67 -6.07 -21.33
CA GLU A 186 -5.12 -5.99 -22.73
C GLU A 186 -6.63 -6.13 -22.89
N LYS A 187 -7.24 -7.07 -22.16
CA LYS A 187 -8.69 -7.26 -22.15
C LYS A 187 -9.42 -5.99 -21.70
N HIS A 188 -8.85 -5.26 -20.74
CA HIS A 188 -9.43 -4.07 -20.13
C HIS A 188 -8.69 -2.79 -20.49
N ARG A 189 -8.07 -2.76 -21.68
CA ARG A 189 -7.18 -1.67 -22.12
C ARG A 189 -7.79 -0.27 -22.11
N GLY A 190 -9.12 -0.17 -22.17
CA GLY A 190 -9.83 1.12 -22.16
C GLY A 190 -10.13 1.65 -20.76
N LYS A 191 -9.75 0.92 -19.70
CA LYS A 191 -10.11 1.23 -18.32
C LYS A 191 -8.89 1.41 -17.41
N VAL A 192 -7.84 0.63 -17.64
CA VAL A 192 -6.60 0.71 -16.88
C VAL A 192 -5.91 2.08 -17.02
N GLU A 193 -5.26 2.52 -15.95
CA GLU A 193 -4.31 3.64 -15.97
C GLU A 193 -3.09 3.23 -16.83
N TRP A 194 -2.63 4.07 -17.75
CA TRP A 194 -1.52 3.72 -18.66
C TRP A 194 -0.26 4.53 -18.42
N ALA A 195 -0.38 5.79 -18.03
CA ALA A 195 0.72 6.76 -17.99
C ALA A 195 1.88 6.28 -17.13
N THR A 196 1.57 5.55 -16.04
CA THR A 196 2.55 5.07 -15.04
C THR A 196 2.45 3.58 -14.73
N ILE A 197 1.73 2.80 -15.54
CA ILE A 197 1.45 1.38 -15.27
C ILE A 197 2.70 0.53 -15.01
N SER A 198 3.82 0.86 -15.66
CA SER A 198 5.09 0.13 -15.52
C SER A 198 5.73 0.27 -14.14
N PHE A 199 5.39 1.29 -13.36
CA PHE A 199 5.83 1.45 -11.95
C PHE A 199 5.07 0.53 -11.00
N HIS A 200 3.95 -0.01 -11.44
CA HIS A 200 3.03 -0.76 -10.59
C HIS A 200 2.89 -2.22 -10.99
N GLN A 201 3.20 -2.54 -12.26
CA GLN A 201 3.02 -3.87 -12.83
C GLN A 201 4.34 -4.46 -13.32
N GLN A 202 4.47 -5.78 -13.18
CA GLN A 202 5.58 -6.54 -13.75
C GLN A 202 5.30 -6.80 -15.23
N LEU A 203 5.80 -5.91 -16.09
CA LEU A 203 5.55 -5.92 -17.53
C LEU A 203 6.80 -6.31 -18.31
N SER A 204 6.62 -7.17 -19.31
CA SER A 204 7.67 -7.52 -20.25
C SER A 204 8.03 -6.33 -21.16
N GLU A 205 9.28 -6.31 -21.63
CA GLU A 205 9.74 -5.31 -22.59
C GLU A 205 8.90 -5.32 -23.88
N ARG A 206 8.51 -6.52 -24.35
CA ARG A 206 7.65 -6.68 -25.52
C ARG A 206 6.31 -5.98 -25.32
N PHE A 207 5.71 -6.10 -24.14
CA PHE A 207 4.46 -5.45 -23.82
C PHE A 207 4.59 -3.93 -23.78
N ILE A 208 5.63 -3.43 -23.11
CA ILE A 208 5.90 -1.99 -23.04
C ILE A 208 6.16 -1.43 -24.44
N ASN A 209 7.00 -2.07 -25.25
CA ASN A 209 7.25 -1.67 -26.64
C ASN A 209 5.96 -1.57 -27.46
N LYS A 210 5.03 -2.51 -27.26
CA LYS A 210 3.74 -2.52 -27.97
C LYS A 210 2.83 -1.34 -27.58
N HIS A 211 2.89 -0.88 -26.33
CA HIS A 211 1.97 0.14 -25.78
C HIS A 211 2.66 1.43 -25.35
N GLN A 212 3.91 1.65 -25.73
CA GLN A 212 4.75 2.76 -25.28
C GLN A 212 4.08 4.11 -25.44
N GLU A 213 3.28 4.32 -26.50
CA GLU A 213 2.62 5.60 -26.80
C GLU A 213 1.60 6.02 -25.74
N LYS A 214 1.09 5.06 -24.95
CA LYS A 214 0.14 5.33 -23.86
C LYS A 214 0.85 5.62 -22.53
N MET A 215 2.14 5.33 -22.46
CA MET A 215 2.95 5.51 -21.26
C MET A 215 3.68 6.85 -21.36
N SER A 216 3.41 7.74 -20.40
CA SER A 216 4.16 8.98 -20.22
C SER A 216 5.53 8.69 -19.61
N PHE A 217 5.58 7.75 -18.66
CA PHE A 217 6.80 7.37 -17.97
C PHE A 217 6.96 5.86 -17.91
N ILE A 218 8.21 5.40 -17.98
CA ILE A 218 8.57 3.99 -17.91
C ILE A 218 9.49 3.76 -16.71
N SER A 219 9.14 2.80 -15.85
CA SER A 219 9.96 2.44 -14.70
C SER A 219 11.25 1.72 -15.14
N ALA A 220 12.35 2.18 -14.57
CA ALA A 220 13.67 1.55 -14.65
C ALA A 220 14.01 0.73 -13.39
N GLU A 221 13.06 0.43 -12.50
CA GLU A 221 13.34 -0.39 -11.31
C GLU A 221 13.49 -1.89 -11.66
N GLN A 222 12.72 -2.36 -12.63
CA GLN A 222 12.84 -3.73 -13.14
C GLN A 222 14.03 -3.82 -14.10
N LYS A 223 14.83 -4.89 -13.99
CA LYS A 223 15.96 -5.12 -14.90
C LYS A 223 15.49 -5.14 -16.36
N ARG A 224 16.15 -4.32 -17.19
CA ARG A 224 15.91 -4.21 -18.65
C ARG A 224 17.18 -4.51 -19.44
N SER A 225 17.00 -4.80 -20.72
CA SER A 225 18.06 -4.88 -21.71
C SER A 225 18.54 -3.49 -22.10
N GLU A 226 19.83 -3.34 -22.45
CA GLU A 226 20.37 -2.05 -22.90
C GLU A 226 19.64 -1.52 -24.15
N ALA A 227 19.24 -2.40 -25.06
CA ALA A 227 18.46 -2.03 -26.23
C ALA A 227 17.10 -1.41 -25.85
N PHE A 228 16.47 -1.91 -24.78
CA PHE A 228 15.23 -1.35 -24.25
C PHE A 228 15.47 0.02 -23.60
N LEU A 229 16.49 0.12 -22.74
CA LEU A 229 16.89 1.38 -22.12
C LEU A 229 17.18 2.46 -23.17
N TYR A 230 17.96 2.13 -24.21
CA TYR A 230 18.25 3.04 -25.32
C TYR A 230 16.96 3.56 -25.98
N THR A 231 16.01 2.66 -26.22
CA THR A 231 14.78 2.98 -26.95
C THR A 231 13.86 3.90 -26.14
N HIS A 232 13.84 3.74 -24.82
CA HIS A 232 12.90 4.44 -23.92
C HIS A 232 13.57 5.44 -22.99
N LEU A 233 14.84 5.77 -23.22
CA LEU A 233 15.65 6.62 -22.33
C LEU A 233 14.94 7.92 -21.97
N ASP A 234 14.22 8.51 -22.92
CA ASP A 234 13.56 9.79 -22.75
C ASP A 234 12.36 9.72 -21.78
N LYS A 235 11.73 8.54 -21.67
CA LYS A 235 10.59 8.26 -20.76
C LYS A 235 11.01 7.72 -19.39
N MET A 236 12.31 7.50 -19.19
CA MET A 236 12.87 6.98 -17.95
C MET A 236 13.60 8.09 -17.19
N ASP A 237 13.55 8.01 -15.88
CA ASP A 237 14.36 8.85 -15.00
C ASP A 237 15.82 8.35 -14.99
N ALA A 238 16.78 9.28 -15.11
CA ALA A 238 18.20 8.98 -15.25
C ALA A 238 18.79 8.38 -13.97
N ALA A 239 18.45 8.95 -12.81
CA ALA A 239 18.91 8.47 -11.51
C ALA A 239 18.45 7.02 -11.27
N SER A 240 17.17 6.75 -11.58
CA SER A 240 16.57 5.42 -11.46
C SER A 240 17.26 4.38 -12.36
N ILE A 241 17.69 4.76 -13.57
CA ILE A 241 18.46 3.85 -14.44
C ILE A 241 19.80 3.51 -13.78
N ILE A 242 20.54 4.51 -13.31
CA ILE A 242 21.87 4.31 -12.75
C ILE A 242 21.82 3.43 -11.50
N GLU A 243 20.85 3.66 -10.62
CA GLU A 243 20.67 2.89 -9.39
C GLU A 243 20.29 1.42 -9.64
N ASN A 244 19.42 1.15 -10.62
CA ASN A 244 18.75 -0.14 -10.72
C ASN A 244 19.21 -1.02 -11.91
N GLN A 245 19.80 -0.43 -12.96
CA GLN A 245 20.08 -1.16 -14.19
C GLN A 245 21.46 -1.79 -14.27
N ASN A 246 22.37 -1.52 -13.32
CA ASN A 246 23.75 -2.05 -13.32
C ASN A 246 24.41 -1.95 -14.71
N LEU A 247 24.55 -0.73 -15.22
CA LEU A 247 25.15 -0.48 -16.54
C LEU A 247 26.60 -0.95 -16.56
N CYS A 248 26.97 -1.70 -17.61
CA CYS A 248 28.28 -2.36 -17.69
C CYS A 248 29.43 -1.40 -18.01
N THR A 249 29.13 -0.31 -18.71
CA THR A 249 30.14 0.62 -19.23
C THR A 249 29.95 1.99 -18.62
N VAL A 250 30.81 2.31 -17.64
CA VAL A 250 30.85 3.61 -16.98
C VAL A 250 32.26 4.16 -17.11
N LYS A 251 32.37 5.38 -17.64
CA LYS A 251 33.61 6.13 -17.75
C LYS A 251 33.64 7.18 -16.65
N LYS A 252 34.69 7.17 -15.82
CA LYS A 252 34.77 8.02 -14.64
C LYS A 252 35.83 9.08 -14.83
N TYR A 253 35.45 10.33 -14.57
CA TYR A 253 36.32 11.50 -14.66
C TYR A 253 36.24 12.29 -13.35
N ALA A 254 37.10 13.30 -13.19
CA ALA A 254 37.15 14.10 -11.96
C ALA A 254 35.81 14.82 -11.70
N GLU A 255 35.22 15.38 -12.75
CA GLU A 255 34.04 16.26 -12.66
C GLU A 255 32.73 15.57 -13.03
N MET A 256 32.79 14.38 -13.66
CA MET A 256 31.61 13.66 -14.10
C MET A 256 31.84 12.15 -14.27
N ASP A 257 30.75 11.39 -14.22
CA ASP A 257 30.67 10.00 -14.67
C ASP A 257 29.77 9.91 -15.93
N VAL A 258 30.25 9.23 -16.97
CA VAL A 258 29.52 9.01 -18.23
C VAL A 258 29.12 7.55 -18.34
N TYR A 259 27.81 7.31 -18.30
CA TYR A 259 27.20 5.99 -18.44
C TYR A 259 26.80 5.74 -19.88
N VAL A 260 27.21 4.60 -20.44
CA VAL A 260 26.95 4.25 -21.85
C VAL A 260 25.80 3.26 -21.95
N ILE A 261 24.83 3.55 -22.82
CA ILE A 261 23.70 2.68 -23.13
C ILE A 261 23.74 2.35 -24.62
N ALA A 262 23.99 1.09 -24.98
CA ALA A 262 24.20 0.68 -26.36
C ALA A 262 22.97 -0.01 -26.99
N LYS A 263 22.76 0.27 -28.29
CA LYS A 263 21.85 -0.49 -29.14
C LYS A 263 22.48 -0.68 -30.52
N ASN A 264 22.93 -1.90 -30.79
CA ASN A 264 23.69 -2.23 -32.00
C ASN A 264 24.97 -1.37 -32.10
N ARG A 265 25.06 -0.52 -33.14
CA ARG A 265 26.20 0.40 -33.36
C ARG A 265 25.98 1.80 -32.78
N ARG A 266 24.78 2.09 -32.26
CA ARG A 266 24.44 3.40 -31.72
C ARG A 266 24.50 3.39 -30.21
N LYS A 267 24.86 4.53 -29.63
CA LYS A 267 24.93 4.74 -28.20
C LYS A 267 24.12 5.97 -27.80
N LYS A 268 23.62 5.94 -26.58
CA LYS A 268 23.11 7.09 -25.83
C LYS A 268 23.84 7.13 -24.51
N TYR A 269 23.91 8.30 -23.90
CA TYR A 269 24.70 8.51 -22.70
C TYR A 269 23.88 9.17 -21.60
N ILE A 270 24.26 8.88 -20.36
CA ILE A 270 23.84 9.65 -19.19
C ILE A 270 25.11 10.23 -18.57
N ILE A 271 25.18 11.55 -18.48
CA ILE A 271 26.25 12.27 -17.80
C ILE A 271 25.76 12.60 -16.40
N GLN A 272 26.49 12.17 -15.37
CA GLN A 272 26.29 12.56 -13.98
C GLN A 272 27.38 13.55 -13.58
N PHE A 273 27.01 14.77 -13.18
CA PHE A 273 27.97 15.78 -12.74
C PHE A 273 28.24 15.68 -11.24
N HIS A 274 29.50 15.80 -10.82
CA HIS A 274 29.90 15.76 -9.41
C HIS A 274 29.72 17.10 -8.68
N ASN A 275 29.39 18.18 -9.41
CA ASN A 275 29.27 19.51 -8.83
C ASN A 275 27.87 19.77 -8.25
N PRO A 276 27.74 20.05 -6.94
CA PRO A 276 26.44 20.28 -6.29
C PRO A 276 25.75 21.61 -6.65
N ALA A 277 26.39 22.49 -7.43
CA ALA A 277 25.81 23.76 -7.85
C ALA A 277 24.89 23.65 -9.10
N ASP A 278 24.93 22.52 -9.83
CA ASP A 278 24.13 22.34 -11.03
C ASP A 278 22.71 21.87 -10.70
N THR A 279 21.73 22.56 -11.30
CA THR A 279 20.30 22.30 -11.07
C THR A 279 19.80 20.99 -11.70
N HIS A 280 20.62 20.33 -12.52
CA HIS A 280 20.31 19.04 -13.15
C HIS A 280 21.50 18.08 -12.95
N GLU A 281 21.43 17.23 -11.92
CA GLU A 281 22.47 16.26 -11.58
C GLU A 281 22.79 15.29 -12.73
N PHE A 282 21.81 15.02 -13.61
CA PHE A 282 21.93 14.07 -14.72
C PHE A 282 21.49 14.69 -16.05
N HIS A 283 22.25 14.42 -17.11
CA HIS A 283 21.93 14.81 -18.48
C HIS A 283 21.89 13.56 -19.38
N LYS A 284 20.77 13.36 -20.08
CA LYS A 284 20.61 12.27 -21.05
C LYS A 284 20.89 12.83 -22.44
N VAL A 285 21.89 12.29 -23.13
CA VAL A 285 22.39 12.87 -24.38
C VAL A 285 22.60 11.83 -25.48
N GLY A 286 22.55 12.30 -26.73
CA GLY A 286 22.96 11.56 -27.93
C GLY A 286 24.48 11.53 -28.13
N GLU A 287 24.91 10.95 -29.25
CA GLU A 287 26.34 10.94 -29.66
C GLU A 287 26.84 12.35 -29.99
N GLU A 288 26.10 13.10 -30.80
CA GLU A 288 26.43 14.48 -31.19
C GLU A 288 26.52 15.42 -29.98
N GLU A 289 25.50 15.42 -29.12
CA GLU A 289 25.45 16.24 -27.91
C GLU A 289 26.59 15.91 -26.92
N LEU A 290 26.99 14.64 -26.80
CA LEU A 290 28.15 14.28 -25.98
C LEU A 290 29.45 14.78 -26.61
N PHE A 291 29.59 14.69 -27.94
CA PHE A 291 30.76 15.19 -28.64
C PHE A 291 30.91 16.71 -28.46
N GLU A 292 29.84 17.47 -28.69
CA GLU A 292 29.81 18.92 -28.49
C GLU A 292 30.22 19.28 -27.06
N TYR A 293 29.62 18.63 -26.06
CA TYR A 293 29.96 18.85 -24.66
C TYR A 293 31.45 18.60 -24.36
N LEU A 294 32.00 17.47 -24.83
CA LEU A 294 33.41 17.13 -24.59
C LEU A 294 34.36 18.08 -25.33
N ALA A 295 34.02 18.49 -26.55
CA ALA A 295 34.82 19.41 -27.35
C ALA A 295 34.83 20.82 -26.76
N GLU A 296 33.69 21.32 -26.26
CA GLU A 296 33.58 22.63 -25.60
C GLU A 296 34.39 22.73 -24.30
N ASN A 297 34.68 21.59 -23.67
CA ASN A 297 35.49 21.50 -22.45
C ASN A 297 36.94 21.05 -22.72
N ASP A 298 37.42 21.17 -23.97
CA ASP A 298 38.78 20.81 -24.40
C ASP A 298 39.17 19.34 -24.12
N MET A 299 38.20 18.42 -24.05
CA MET A 299 38.40 17.00 -23.71
C MET A 299 38.69 16.11 -24.94
N PHE A 300 39.39 16.61 -25.95
CA PHE A 300 39.64 15.88 -27.21
C PHE A 300 40.38 14.54 -27.02
N GLU A 301 41.36 14.48 -26.10
CA GLU A 301 42.07 13.24 -25.78
C GLU A 301 41.13 12.17 -25.19
N VAL A 302 40.09 12.59 -24.47
CA VAL A 302 39.07 11.69 -23.92
C VAL A 302 38.16 11.15 -25.02
N ILE A 303 37.78 11.99 -25.98
CA ILE A 303 37.00 11.57 -27.15
C ILE A 303 37.74 10.46 -27.91
N GLU A 304 39.01 10.68 -28.28
CA GLU A 304 39.80 9.70 -29.05
C GLU A 304 39.99 8.38 -28.30
N LYS A 305 40.19 8.44 -26.98
CA LYS A 305 40.50 7.27 -26.16
C LYS A 305 39.27 6.47 -25.73
N ASP A 306 38.26 7.15 -25.22
CA ASP A 306 37.12 6.51 -24.53
C ASP A 306 35.86 6.44 -25.38
N PHE A 307 35.73 7.33 -26.38
CA PHE A 307 34.55 7.44 -27.24
C PHE A 307 34.91 7.60 -28.74
N PRO A 308 35.78 6.74 -29.30
CA PRO A 308 36.25 6.89 -30.68
C PRO A 308 35.11 6.88 -31.70
N GLU A 309 33.98 6.23 -31.39
CA GLU A 309 32.78 6.26 -32.23
C GLU A 309 32.23 7.67 -32.52
N LEU A 310 32.45 8.65 -31.64
CA LEU A 310 31.90 10.01 -31.80
C LEU A 310 32.52 10.74 -33.00
N THR A 311 33.80 10.46 -33.29
CA THR A 311 34.53 11.06 -34.42
C THR A 311 34.16 10.47 -35.78
N LEU A 312 33.58 9.26 -35.82
CA LEU A 312 33.21 8.59 -37.07
C LEU A 312 31.83 9.05 -37.58
N ALA A 313 30.97 9.53 -36.69
CA ALA A 313 29.62 9.96 -37.01
C ALA A 313 29.56 11.20 -37.93
N GLU A 314 30.57 12.09 -37.89
CA GLU A 314 30.67 13.25 -38.79
C GLU A 314 30.97 12.87 -40.24
N SER A 315 31.50 11.67 -40.51
CA SER A 315 31.94 11.27 -41.86
C SER A 315 30.84 10.66 -42.75
N GLU A 316 29.66 10.38 -42.21
CA GLU A 316 28.51 9.79 -42.93
C GLU A 316 27.29 10.75 -43.05
N GLY A 317 27.45 12.04 -42.72
CA GLY A 317 26.41 13.07 -42.78
C GLY A 317 26.19 13.70 -44.15
#